data_AF-A0A7V6GLQ9-F1
#
_entry.id   AF-A0A7V6GLQ9-F1
#
_cell.length_a   1.000
_cell.length_b   1.000
_cell.length_c   1.000
_cell.angle_alpha   90.00
_cell.angle_beta   90.00
_cell.angle_gamma   90.00
#
_symmetry.space_group_name_H-M   'P 1'
#
loop_
_entity.id
_entity.type
_entity.pdbx_description
1 polymer ?
#
loop_
_entity_poly.entity_id
_entity_poly.type
_entity_poly.pdbx_seq_one_letter_code
_entity_poly.pdbx_strand_id
1 'polypeptide(L)'
;MAVIGIIFYIIIITRRDDKRLIVFSISYLLLNFAFFIPSGGRIWNARLLPFIYINAFFLACYMIYLLFGFLMSWLSGKKAVAKKITALVFVPLLAFLVFASVIATQPKAAGWAAYNYTGYETKPHWGTYMEMMDYIKSKPPGRWMVEQDHDNLNKLGTTRAFELIPFWTESATMEGLLVEGAFTSVFHFSNQALLSKKPSNAIPGLDQPSLNVAAGVNNLKMMNIRYMIASSDEVKKQLDKNPDVHFLANFDVFNFYEINTTNSYVEVLKYEPYRIRTGKWYDSILPWFNSGDPDRIFILWDQGEEELNRFEEITFVQSNNPARHIPDYEGEVIKEKIENEKITFETTAIGVPHIIKISYFPNWKAIGAEGPFVISPSFMMVIPAQNKVTLYYGSTTIDIISRTLTQITWAFLVVLLITERIVWLKRRKKSKQQ
;
A
#
# COMPACT_ATOMS: atom_id res chain seq x y z
N MET A 1 23.34 -6.05 -22.05
CA MET A 1 23.15 -4.86 -21.20
C MET A 1 23.72 -5.05 -19.80
N ALA A 2 23.32 -6.07 -19.03
CA ALA A 2 23.80 -6.26 -17.64
C ALA A 2 25.34 -6.40 -17.48
N VAL A 3 25.99 -7.22 -18.31
CA VAL A 3 27.46 -7.42 -18.27
C VAL A 3 28.23 -6.12 -18.56
N ILE A 4 27.76 -5.33 -19.53
CA ILE A 4 28.32 -4.02 -19.88
C ILE A 4 28.15 -3.05 -18.70
N GLY A 5 26.98 -3.06 -18.05
CA GLY A 5 26.72 -2.27 -16.85
C GLY A 5 27.66 -2.60 -15.69
N ILE A 6 27.95 -3.89 -15.46
CA ILE A 6 28.87 -4.34 -14.40
C ILE A 6 30.31 -3.89 -14.67
N ILE A 7 30.80 -4.04 -15.91
CA ILE A 7 32.15 -3.58 -16.29
C ILE A 7 32.30 -2.08 -16.05
N PHE A 8 31.30 -1.31 -16.48
CA PHE A 8 31.26 0.14 -16.27
C PHE A 8 31.19 0.53 -14.80
N TYR A 9 30.43 -0.21 -14.01
CA TYR A 9 30.34 0.00 -12.58
C TYR A 9 31.69 -0.24 -11.87
N ILE A 10 32.43 -1.28 -12.26
CA ILE A 10 33.79 -1.55 -11.77
C ILE A 10 34.74 -0.41 -12.16
N ILE A 11 34.67 0.09 -13.39
CA ILE A 11 35.49 1.23 -13.86
C ILE A 11 35.21 2.48 -13.02
N ILE A 12 33.94 2.76 -12.68
CA ILE A 12 33.58 3.92 -11.86
C ILE A 12 34.13 3.78 -10.43
N ILE A 13 34.00 2.61 -9.79
CA ILE A 13 34.48 2.40 -8.41
C ILE A 13 36.01 2.43 -8.31
N THR A 14 36.70 1.90 -9.32
CA THR A 14 38.17 1.80 -9.32
C THR A 14 38.83 3.15 -9.56
N ARG A 15 38.11 4.12 -10.14
CA ARG A 15 38.58 5.50 -10.26
C ARG A 15 38.40 6.26 -8.94
N ARG A 16 39.52 6.75 -8.41
CA ARG A 16 39.61 7.54 -7.17
C ARG A 16 39.67 9.05 -7.40
N ASP A 17 39.34 9.49 -8.62
CA ASP A 17 39.33 10.89 -9.02
C ASP A 17 38.24 11.69 -8.27
N ASP A 18 37.09 11.05 -7.99
CA ASP A 18 36.03 11.66 -7.20
C ASP A 18 35.40 10.69 -6.20
N LYS A 19 35.60 10.95 -4.90
CA LYS A 19 35.06 10.12 -3.81
C LYS A 19 33.53 10.08 -3.80
N ARG A 20 32.83 11.04 -4.42
CA ARG A 20 31.36 11.05 -4.52
C ARG A 20 30.84 9.88 -5.34
N LEU A 21 31.61 9.41 -6.32
CA LEU A 21 31.22 8.28 -7.17
C LEU A 21 31.15 6.97 -6.40
N ILE A 22 32.05 6.79 -5.42
CA ILE A 22 32.00 5.64 -4.52
C ILE A 22 30.67 5.65 -3.74
N VAL A 23 30.22 6.82 -3.29
CA VAL A 23 28.95 6.96 -2.56
C VAL A 23 27.76 6.62 -3.46
N PHE A 24 27.67 7.20 -4.66
CA PHE A 24 26.57 6.90 -5.60
C PHE A 24 26.57 5.43 -6.02
N SER A 25 27.75 4.87 -6.29
CA SER A 25 27.89 3.47 -6.65
C SER A 25 27.43 2.57 -5.52
N ILE A 26 27.97 2.72 -4.31
CA ILE A 26 27.59 1.88 -3.16
C ILE A 26 26.10 2.02 -2.86
N SER A 27 25.57 3.25 -2.89
CA SER A 27 24.14 3.52 -2.67
C SER A 27 23.29 2.82 -3.72
N TYR A 28 23.66 2.91 -5.00
CA TYR A 28 22.96 2.22 -6.08
C TYR A 28 22.94 0.70 -5.85
N LEU A 29 24.08 0.08 -5.50
CA LEU A 29 24.12 -1.35 -5.21
C LEU A 29 23.25 -1.72 -4.01
N LEU A 30 23.41 -1.02 -2.88
CA LEU A 30 22.64 -1.31 -1.67
C LEU A 30 21.14 -1.17 -1.92
N LEU A 31 20.70 -0.13 -2.62
CA LEU A 31 19.30 0.06 -2.98
C LEU A 31 18.79 -1.03 -3.91
N ASN A 32 19.58 -1.44 -4.92
CA ASN A 32 19.20 -2.54 -5.80
C ASN A 32 19.16 -3.88 -5.05
N PHE A 33 20.12 -4.16 -4.16
CA PHE A 33 20.08 -5.36 -3.33
C PHE A 33 18.88 -5.38 -2.40
N ALA A 34 18.62 -4.25 -1.71
CA ALA A 34 17.45 -4.08 -0.84
C ALA A 34 16.13 -4.18 -1.59
N PHE A 35 16.10 -3.82 -2.88
CA PHE A 35 14.94 -3.97 -3.74
C PHE A 35 14.80 -5.42 -4.24
N PHE A 36 15.81 -5.94 -4.92
CA PHE A 36 15.72 -7.21 -5.64
C PHE A 36 15.76 -8.45 -4.75
N ILE A 37 16.55 -8.47 -3.66
CA ILE A 37 16.66 -9.67 -2.81
C ILE A 37 15.34 -9.98 -2.09
N PRO A 38 14.72 -9.03 -1.35
CA PRO A 38 13.52 -9.34 -0.58
C PRO A 38 12.29 -9.50 -1.48
N SER A 39 12.24 -8.77 -2.60
CA SER A 39 11.04 -8.65 -3.41
C SER A 39 11.09 -9.41 -4.74
N GLY A 40 12.23 -10.02 -5.09
CA GLY A 40 12.47 -10.55 -6.43
C GLY A 40 12.36 -9.49 -7.54
N GLY A 41 12.47 -8.20 -7.20
CA GLY A 41 12.25 -7.08 -8.12
C GLY A 41 10.78 -6.81 -8.50
N ARG A 42 9.83 -7.46 -7.83
CA ARG A 42 8.40 -7.42 -8.19
C ARG A 42 7.58 -6.40 -7.40
N ILE A 43 8.08 -5.88 -6.28
CA ILE A 43 7.36 -4.90 -5.47
C ILE A 43 7.64 -3.51 -6.03
N TRP A 44 6.62 -2.80 -6.53
CA TRP A 44 6.77 -1.42 -6.98
C TRP A 44 6.87 -0.47 -5.78
N ASN A 45 8.05 -0.40 -5.17
CA ASN A 45 8.26 0.43 -3.99
C ASN A 45 8.60 1.89 -4.36
N ALA A 46 7.60 2.76 -4.36
CA ALA A 46 7.76 4.19 -4.62
C ALA A 46 8.71 4.91 -3.64
N ARG A 47 9.06 4.30 -2.50
CA ARG A 47 10.03 4.85 -1.53
C ARG A 47 11.48 4.53 -1.90
N LEU A 48 11.73 3.53 -2.76
CA LEU A 48 13.08 3.10 -3.16
C LEU A 48 13.38 3.41 -4.62
N LEU A 49 12.39 3.19 -5.51
CA LEU A 49 12.55 3.31 -6.95
C LEU A 49 13.05 4.69 -7.41
N PRO A 50 12.53 5.83 -6.92
CA PRO A 50 13.06 7.14 -7.32
C PRO A 50 14.55 7.29 -7.02
N PHE A 51 15.01 6.81 -5.87
CA PHE A 51 16.44 6.86 -5.51
C PHE A 51 17.28 5.95 -6.40
N ILE A 52 16.79 4.75 -6.72
CA ILE A 52 17.46 3.84 -7.67
C ILE A 52 17.61 4.52 -9.03
N TYR A 53 16.53 5.10 -9.57
CA TYR A 53 16.55 5.77 -10.88
C TYR A 53 17.46 7.00 -10.88
N ILE A 54 17.38 7.85 -9.86
CA ILE A 54 18.24 9.03 -9.74
C ILE A 54 19.72 8.63 -9.68
N ASN A 55 20.08 7.62 -8.87
CA ASN A 55 21.46 7.11 -8.81
C ASN A 55 21.89 6.54 -10.17
N ALA A 56 21.02 5.78 -10.84
CA ALA A 56 21.29 5.24 -12.17
C ALA A 56 21.56 6.37 -13.18
N PHE A 57 20.76 7.44 -13.18
CA PHE A 57 20.95 8.58 -14.06
C PHE A 57 22.25 9.32 -13.78
N PHE A 58 22.61 9.56 -12.51
CA PHE A 58 23.88 10.19 -12.19
C PHE A 58 25.09 9.36 -12.63
N LEU A 59 25.04 8.04 -12.41
CA LEU A 59 26.09 7.11 -12.87
C LEU A 59 26.17 7.07 -14.41
N ALA A 60 25.02 7.11 -15.10
CA ALA A 60 24.97 7.18 -16.55
C ALA A 60 25.56 8.49 -17.10
N CYS A 61 25.23 9.64 -16.51
CA CYS A 61 25.81 10.93 -16.87
C CYS A 61 27.33 10.94 -16.68
N TYR A 62 27.82 10.39 -15.57
CA TYR A 62 29.26 10.28 -15.33
C TYR A 62 29.94 9.33 -16.32
N MET A 63 29.29 8.21 -16.69
CA MET A 63 29.80 7.31 -17.72
C MET A 63 29.93 8.01 -19.08
N ILE A 64 28.94 8.80 -19.47
CA ILE A 64 28.99 9.60 -20.69
C ILE A 64 30.16 10.58 -20.65
N TYR A 65 30.40 11.21 -19.49
CA TYR A 65 31.56 12.08 -19.28
C TYR A 65 32.89 11.32 -19.45
N LEU A 66 33.01 10.10 -18.91
CA LEU A 66 34.20 9.28 -19.08
C LEU A 66 34.45 8.85 -20.52
N LEU A 67 33.39 8.44 -21.23
CA LEU A 67 33.47 8.08 -22.65
C LEU A 67 33.89 9.28 -23.49
N PHE A 68 33.35 10.46 -23.18
CA PHE A 68 33.77 11.71 -23.81
C PHE A 68 35.25 12.01 -23.54
N GLY A 69 35.69 11.90 -22.29
CA GLY A 69 37.09 12.10 -21.91
C GLY A 69 38.05 11.13 -22.63
N PHE A 70 37.68 9.84 -22.70
CA PHE A 70 38.45 8.83 -23.43
C PHE A 70 38.51 9.14 -24.93
N LEU A 71 37.37 9.47 -25.54
CA LEU A 71 37.28 9.86 -26.95
C LEU A 71 38.19 11.08 -27.24
N MET A 72 38.13 12.10 -26.39
CA MET A 72 38.95 13.31 -26.53
C MET A 72 40.45 13.03 -26.32
N SER A 73 40.81 12.12 -25.40
CA SER A 73 42.19 11.67 -25.19
C SER A 73 42.71 10.87 -26.38
N TRP A 74 41.90 9.98 -26.95
CA TRP A 74 42.27 9.23 -28.16
C TRP A 74 42.44 10.15 -29.38
N LEU A 75 41.59 11.17 -29.50
CA LEU A 75 41.73 12.22 -30.51
C LEU A 75 42.91 13.17 -30.23
N SER A 76 43.58 13.05 -29.08
CA SER A 76 44.67 13.93 -28.71
C SER A 76 45.95 13.78 -29.50
N GLY A 77 46.16 12.60 -30.10
CA GLY A 77 47.21 12.35 -31.09
C GLY A 77 46.85 12.75 -32.52
N LYS A 78 45.69 13.37 -32.78
CA LYS A 78 45.21 13.77 -34.12
C LYS A 78 45.16 15.30 -34.27
N LYS A 79 45.04 15.81 -35.52
CA LYS A 79 45.01 17.25 -35.85
C LYS A 79 44.01 18.02 -34.97
N ALA A 80 44.38 19.23 -34.52
CA ALA A 80 43.57 20.09 -33.64
C ALA A 80 42.13 20.36 -34.14
N VAL A 81 41.93 20.32 -35.46
CA VAL A 81 40.61 20.46 -36.12
C VAL A 81 39.68 19.32 -35.75
N ALA A 82 40.16 18.07 -35.67
CA ALA A 82 39.36 16.91 -35.29
C ALA A 82 38.85 17.01 -33.85
N LYS A 83 39.67 17.53 -32.91
CA LYS A 83 39.23 17.78 -31.52
C LYS A 83 38.08 18.78 -31.44
N LYS A 84 38.20 19.93 -32.14
CA LYS A 84 37.16 20.96 -32.13
C LYS A 84 35.86 20.41 -32.72
N ILE A 85 35.92 19.73 -33.86
CA ILE A 85 34.75 19.14 -34.50
C ILE A 85 34.11 18.08 -33.61
N THR A 86 34.88 17.16 -33.00
CA THR A 86 34.28 16.14 -32.13
C THR A 86 33.65 16.73 -30.87
N ALA A 87 34.27 17.72 -30.21
CA ALA A 87 33.65 18.39 -29.06
C ALA A 87 32.37 19.12 -29.46
N LEU A 88 32.35 19.76 -30.64
CA LEU A 88 31.19 20.45 -31.19
C LEU A 88 30.08 19.50 -31.65
N VAL A 89 30.40 18.29 -32.11
CA VAL A 89 29.43 17.32 -32.64
C VAL A 89 28.93 16.35 -31.57
N PHE A 90 29.74 16.01 -30.57
CA PHE A 90 29.37 15.01 -29.57
C PHE A 90 28.15 15.41 -28.74
N VAL A 91 28.10 16.66 -28.26
CA VAL A 91 26.95 17.14 -27.47
C VAL A 91 25.68 17.20 -28.31
N PRO A 92 25.67 17.78 -29.54
CA PRO A 92 24.51 17.72 -30.43
C PRO A 92 24.12 16.31 -30.86
N LEU A 93 25.09 15.41 -31.10
CA LEU A 93 24.80 14.02 -31.48
C LEU A 93 24.16 13.26 -30.32
N LEU A 94 24.66 13.44 -29.10
CA LEU A 94 24.06 12.85 -27.91
C LEU A 94 22.65 13.39 -27.67
N ALA A 95 22.47 14.71 -27.78
CA ALA A 95 21.16 15.35 -27.68
C ALA A 95 20.21 14.85 -28.78
N PHE A 96 20.70 14.69 -30.01
CA PHE A 96 19.96 14.12 -31.13
C PHE A 96 19.59 12.66 -30.90
N LEU A 97 20.49 11.83 -30.35
CA LEU A 97 20.20 10.43 -30.03
C LEU A 97 19.15 10.30 -28.93
N VAL A 98 19.24 11.14 -27.89
CA VAL A 98 18.21 11.21 -26.84
C VAL A 98 16.87 11.66 -27.45
N PHE A 99 16.88 12.72 -28.25
CA PHE A 99 15.67 13.23 -28.90
C PHE A 99 15.05 12.21 -29.87
N ALA A 100 15.87 11.59 -30.73
CA ALA A 100 15.44 10.53 -31.65
C ALA A 100 14.91 9.31 -30.90
N SER A 101 15.51 8.94 -29.76
CA SER A 101 15.00 7.89 -28.88
C SER A 101 13.62 8.26 -28.31
N VAL A 102 13.43 9.50 -27.86
CA VAL A 102 12.13 10.00 -27.39
C VAL A 102 11.08 9.95 -28.52
N ILE A 103 11.41 10.42 -29.72
CA ILE A 103 10.48 10.40 -30.86
C ILE A 103 10.16 8.96 -31.31
N ALA A 104 11.16 8.10 -31.38
CA ALA A 104 11.01 6.70 -31.78
C ALA A 104 10.22 5.88 -30.76
N THR A 105 10.33 6.21 -29.48
CA THR A 105 9.61 5.50 -28.41
C THR A 105 8.17 5.98 -28.21
N GLN A 106 7.76 7.07 -28.86
CA GLN A 106 6.40 7.63 -28.79
C GLN A 106 5.85 7.58 -27.34
N PRO A 107 6.51 8.26 -26.38
CA PRO A 107 6.25 8.03 -24.97
C PRO A 107 4.79 8.34 -24.66
N LYS A 108 4.01 7.26 -24.46
CA LYS A 108 2.61 7.29 -24.01
C LYS A 108 2.42 8.12 -22.74
N ALA A 109 3.50 8.32 -21.99
CA ALA A 109 3.59 9.16 -20.80
C ALA A 109 3.13 10.61 -21.05
N ALA A 110 3.38 11.21 -22.21
CA ALA A 110 2.99 12.61 -22.45
C ALA A 110 1.47 12.78 -22.54
N GLY A 111 0.79 11.93 -23.32
CA GLY A 111 -0.67 11.93 -23.42
C GLY A 111 -1.34 11.51 -22.11
N TRP A 112 -0.80 10.48 -21.45
CA TRP A 112 -1.26 10.07 -20.12
C TRP A 112 -1.08 11.20 -19.09
N ALA A 113 0.06 11.87 -19.08
CA ALA A 113 0.32 13.00 -18.18
C ALA A 113 -0.65 14.14 -18.47
N ALA A 114 -0.80 14.58 -19.72
CA ALA A 114 -1.77 15.62 -20.08
C ALA A 114 -3.20 15.26 -19.65
N TYR A 115 -3.61 14.00 -19.84
CA TYR A 115 -4.91 13.51 -19.36
C TYR A 115 -5.02 13.62 -17.83
N ASN A 116 -4.02 13.24 -17.05
CA ASN A 116 -4.10 13.31 -15.58
C ASN A 116 -3.93 14.74 -15.03
N TYR A 117 -3.12 15.58 -15.67
CA TYR A 117 -2.80 16.95 -15.21
C TYR A 117 -3.80 18.02 -15.68
N THR A 118 -4.77 17.68 -16.54
CA THR A 118 -5.86 18.60 -16.91
C THR A 118 -6.87 18.84 -15.79
N GLY A 119 -6.87 18.00 -14.75
CA GLY A 119 -7.80 18.11 -13.63
C GLY A 119 -9.09 17.33 -13.84
N TYR A 120 -9.79 17.04 -12.74
CA TYR A 120 -11.09 16.35 -12.77
C TYR A 120 -12.18 17.26 -13.36
N GLU A 121 -12.06 18.56 -13.14
CA GLU A 121 -13.00 19.61 -13.53
C GLU A 121 -13.21 19.71 -15.04
N THR A 122 -12.22 19.25 -15.81
CA THR A 122 -12.27 19.20 -17.28
C THR A 122 -12.90 17.92 -17.82
N LYS A 123 -13.23 16.95 -16.96
CA LYS A 123 -13.73 15.64 -17.37
C LYS A 123 -15.24 15.71 -17.59
N PRO A 124 -15.78 15.02 -18.61
CA PRO A 124 -17.19 15.14 -18.96
C PRO A 124 -18.17 14.81 -17.82
N HIS A 125 -17.80 13.91 -16.90
CA HIS A 125 -18.67 13.47 -15.80
C HIS A 125 -18.29 14.13 -14.45
N TRP A 126 -17.57 15.26 -14.48
CA TRP A 126 -17.19 15.99 -13.27
C TRP A 126 -18.40 16.38 -12.40
N GLY A 127 -19.45 16.93 -13.03
CA GLY A 127 -20.67 17.33 -12.32
C GLY A 127 -21.31 16.15 -11.59
N THR A 128 -21.55 15.04 -12.30
CA THR A 128 -22.08 13.80 -11.72
C THR A 128 -21.18 13.25 -10.61
N TYR A 129 -19.85 13.32 -10.78
CA TYR A 129 -18.92 12.90 -9.73
C TYR A 129 -19.08 13.73 -8.45
N MET A 130 -19.20 15.05 -8.57
CA MET A 130 -19.40 15.90 -7.40
C MET A 130 -20.77 15.71 -6.75
N GLU A 131 -21.83 15.50 -7.53
CA GLU A 131 -23.15 15.13 -6.99
C GLU A 131 -23.09 13.83 -6.19
N MET A 132 -22.34 12.82 -6.69
CA MET A 132 -22.09 11.59 -5.93
C MET A 132 -21.30 11.84 -4.65
N MET A 133 -20.26 12.70 -4.66
CA MET A 133 -19.48 13.01 -3.45
C MET A 133 -20.34 13.75 -2.41
N ASP A 134 -21.16 14.71 -2.83
CA ASP A 134 -22.11 15.41 -1.96
C ASP A 134 -23.14 14.46 -1.36
N TYR A 135 -23.63 13.50 -2.17
CA TYR A 135 -24.52 12.46 -1.71
C TYR A 135 -23.86 11.58 -0.64
N ILE A 136 -22.62 11.12 -0.87
CA ILE A 136 -21.84 10.35 0.11
C ILE A 136 -21.68 11.14 1.40
N LYS A 137 -21.32 12.42 1.31
CA LYS A 137 -21.13 13.30 2.47
C LYS A 137 -22.41 13.48 3.29
N SER A 138 -23.59 13.39 2.66
CA SER A 138 -24.89 13.48 3.35
C SER A 138 -25.27 12.22 4.13
N LYS A 139 -24.56 11.10 3.94
CA LYS A 139 -24.87 9.83 4.62
C LYS A 139 -24.23 9.76 6.00
N PRO A 140 -24.83 8.99 6.93
CA PRO A 140 -24.15 8.61 8.15
C PRO A 140 -22.75 8.01 7.89
N PRO A 141 -21.81 8.10 8.84
CA PRO A 141 -20.48 7.52 8.69
C PRO A 141 -20.53 6.03 8.32
N GLY A 142 -19.68 5.64 7.38
CA GLY A 142 -19.57 4.26 6.92
C GLY A 142 -18.43 4.08 5.92
N ARG A 143 -18.02 2.82 5.74
CA ARG A 143 -17.10 2.44 4.67
C ARG A 143 -17.86 2.18 3.36
N TRP A 144 -17.24 2.58 2.26
CA TRP A 144 -17.73 2.39 0.89
C TRP A 144 -16.91 1.31 0.17
N MET A 145 -17.61 0.34 -0.42
CA MET A 145 -17.08 -0.57 -1.43
C MET A 145 -17.51 -0.11 -2.81
N VAL A 146 -16.66 -0.28 -3.82
CA VAL A 146 -17.00 0.07 -5.19
C VAL A 146 -16.86 -1.14 -6.09
N GLU A 147 -17.87 -1.40 -6.92
CA GLU A 147 -17.75 -2.34 -8.02
C GLU A 147 -16.64 -1.86 -8.96
N GLN A 148 -15.71 -2.75 -9.27
CA GLN A 148 -14.71 -2.46 -10.28
C GLN A 148 -15.30 -2.58 -11.68
N ASP A 149 -15.31 -1.45 -12.38
CA ASP A 149 -15.77 -1.33 -13.75
C ASP A 149 -14.92 -0.28 -14.47
N HIS A 150 -13.84 -0.74 -15.09
CA HIS A 150 -12.84 0.12 -15.72
C HIS A 150 -13.47 1.15 -16.67
N ASP A 151 -14.43 0.72 -17.49
CA ASP A 151 -14.98 1.53 -18.58
C ASP A 151 -15.84 2.67 -18.02
N ASN A 152 -16.68 2.39 -17.02
CA ASN A 152 -17.53 3.39 -16.40
C ASN A 152 -16.76 4.29 -15.41
N LEU A 153 -15.85 3.71 -14.62
CA LEU A 153 -15.04 4.49 -13.68
C LEU A 153 -14.14 5.49 -14.41
N ASN A 154 -13.51 5.11 -15.54
CA ASN A 154 -12.63 6.01 -16.28
C ASN A 154 -13.34 7.27 -16.83
N LYS A 155 -14.67 7.23 -17.03
CA LYS A 155 -15.47 8.40 -17.44
C LYS A 155 -15.47 9.52 -16.38
N LEU A 156 -15.28 9.15 -15.11
CA LEU A 156 -15.16 10.08 -13.98
C LEU A 156 -13.80 10.79 -13.94
N GLY A 157 -12.91 10.52 -14.90
CA GLY A 157 -11.58 11.11 -15.00
C GLY A 157 -10.44 10.18 -14.66
N THR A 158 -10.73 9.07 -13.98
CA THR A 158 -9.79 7.99 -13.70
C THR A 158 -10.56 6.79 -13.15
N THR A 159 -10.05 5.59 -13.37
CA THR A 159 -10.63 4.35 -12.81
C THR A 159 -10.57 4.27 -11.29
N ARG A 160 -9.98 5.27 -10.65
CA ARG A 160 -9.62 5.30 -9.23
C ARG A 160 -10.33 6.43 -8.49
N ALA A 161 -11.38 6.99 -9.10
CA ALA A 161 -12.04 8.20 -8.64
C ALA A 161 -12.56 8.07 -7.21
N PHE A 162 -13.04 6.89 -6.83
CA PHE A 162 -13.60 6.65 -5.50
C PHE A 162 -12.56 6.34 -4.41
N GLU A 163 -11.27 6.27 -4.74
CA GLU A 163 -10.20 6.29 -3.72
C GLU A 163 -10.11 7.66 -3.03
N LEU A 164 -10.64 8.72 -3.67
CA LEU A 164 -10.66 10.08 -3.14
C LEU A 164 -11.93 10.39 -2.32
N ILE A 165 -12.79 9.41 -2.03
CA ILE A 165 -13.94 9.61 -1.12
C ILE A 165 -13.50 10.31 0.18
N PRO A 166 -12.41 9.90 0.87
CA PRO A 166 -11.98 10.57 2.11
C PRO A 166 -11.39 11.98 1.90
N PHE A 167 -11.07 12.36 0.66
CA PHE A 167 -10.58 13.71 0.35
C PHE A 167 -11.75 14.69 0.15
N TRP A 168 -12.80 14.25 -0.55
CA TRP A 168 -13.98 15.08 -0.82
C TRP A 168 -15.01 15.07 0.32
N THR A 169 -14.95 14.04 1.17
CA THR A 169 -15.90 13.77 2.24
C THR A 169 -15.15 13.41 3.53
N GLU A 170 -15.87 13.00 4.57
CA GLU A 170 -15.29 12.41 5.78
C GLU A 170 -15.52 10.88 5.85
N SER A 171 -16.05 10.29 4.78
CA SER A 171 -16.31 8.84 4.70
C SER A 171 -15.06 8.04 4.33
N ALA A 172 -15.01 6.80 4.80
CA ALA A 172 -13.94 5.87 4.47
C ALA A 172 -14.27 5.04 3.23
N THR A 173 -13.25 4.58 2.50
CA THR A 173 -13.40 3.72 1.32
C THR A 173 -12.51 2.48 1.47
N MET A 174 -12.93 1.38 0.86
CA MET A 174 -12.11 0.17 0.74
C MET A 174 -11.10 0.26 -0.41
N GLU A 175 -11.28 1.20 -1.33
CA GLU A 175 -10.41 1.35 -2.51
C GLU A 175 -9.10 2.06 -2.14
N GLY A 176 -7.98 1.66 -2.75
CA GLY A 176 -6.69 2.32 -2.50
C GLY A 176 -5.54 1.88 -3.42
N LEU A 177 -4.48 2.72 -3.49
CA LEU A 177 -3.32 2.52 -4.37
C LEU A 177 -2.33 1.48 -3.92
N LEU A 178 -1.94 1.56 -2.66
CA LEU A 178 -0.82 0.81 -2.12
C LEU A 178 -1.32 -0.55 -1.66
N VAL A 179 -1.71 -1.36 -2.64
CA VAL A 179 -2.30 -2.69 -2.46
C VAL A 179 -1.36 -3.62 -1.69
N GLU A 180 -0.04 -3.40 -1.75
CA GLU A 180 0.95 -4.18 -1.02
C GLU A 180 1.19 -3.69 0.42
N GLY A 181 0.58 -2.56 0.80
CA GLY A 181 0.83 -1.90 2.08
C GLY A 181 -0.06 -2.36 3.24
N ALA A 182 -1.26 -2.90 2.94
CA ALA A 182 -2.23 -3.29 3.96
C ALA A 182 -2.41 -4.81 4.03
N PHE A 183 -2.48 -5.34 5.25
CA PHE A 183 -2.72 -6.76 5.51
C PHE A 183 -4.08 -7.24 4.96
N THR A 184 -5.05 -6.32 4.84
CA THR A 184 -6.39 -6.59 4.32
C THR A 184 -6.47 -6.64 2.80
N SER A 185 -5.47 -6.18 2.05
CA SER A 185 -5.57 -5.99 0.59
C SER A 185 -5.94 -7.27 -0.17
N VAL A 186 -5.37 -8.42 0.20
CA VAL A 186 -5.70 -9.72 -0.42
C VAL A 186 -7.20 -10.00 -0.36
N PHE A 187 -7.81 -9.71 0.79
CA PHE A 187 -9.25 -9.92 1.02
C PHE A 187 -10.10 -8.84 0.36
N HIS A 188 -9.63 -7.60 0.30
CA HIS A 188 -10.29 -6.55 -0.48
C HIS A 188 -10.40 -6.94 -1.96
N PHE A 189 -9.32 -7.40 -2.60
CA PHE A 189 -9.38 -7.81 -4.01
C PHE A 189 -10.22 -9.07 -4.22
N SER A 190 -10.20 -10.02 -3.29
CA SER A 190 -11.12 -11.16 -3.31
C SER A 190 -12.58 -10.70 -3.23
N ASN A 191 -12.88 -9.71 -2.39
CA ASN A 191 -14.21 -9.12 -2.29
C ASN A 191 -14.59 -8.31 -3.54
N GLN A 192 -13.65 -7.60 -4.14
CA GLN A 192 -13.83 -6.92 -5.42
C GLN A 192 -14.19 -7.93 -6.52
N ALA A 193 -13.55 -9.10 -6.57
CA ALA A 193 -13.89 -10.17 -7.51
C ALA A 193 -15.29 -10.75 -7.28
N LEU A 194 -15.73 -10.92 -6.03
CA LEU A 194 -17.09 -11.34 -5.70
C LEU A 194 -18.16 -10.32 -6.11
N LEU A 195 -17.80 -9.04 -6.16
CA LEU A 195 -18.72 -7.90 -6.32
C LEU A 195 -18.57 -7.14 -7.65
N SER A 196 -17.79 -7.66 -8.58
CA SER A 196 -17.55 -6.99 -9.87
C SER A 196 -17.68 -7.92 -11.04
N LYS A 197 -18.34 -7.47 -12.10
CA LYS A 197 -18.39 -8.21 -13.37
C LYS A 197 -17.01 -8.37 -13.99
N LYS A 198 -16.15 -7.35 -13.88
CA LYS A 198 -14.79 -7.30 -14.42
C LYS A 198 -13.80 -6.79 -13.36
N PRO A 199 -13.41 -7.62 -12.39
CA PRO A 199 -12.49 -7.19 -11.33
C PRO A 199 -11.11 -6.80 -11.88
N SER A 200 -10.37 -5.97 -11.13
CA SER A 200 -9.08 -5.45 -11.57
C SER A 200 -7.98 -6.51 -11.58
N ASN A 201 -8.08 -7.52 -10.72
CA ASN A 201 -7.06 -8.54 -10.47
C ASN A 201 -5.68 -7.93 -10.19
N ALA A 202 -5.63 -6.87 -9.38
CA ALA A 202 -4.43 -6.06 -9.19
C ALA A 202 -3.28 -6.79 -8.46
N ILE A 203 -3.54 -7.89 -7.73
CA ILE A 203 -2.52 -8.68 -7.04
C ILE A 203 -2.14 -9.88 -7.93
N PRO A 204 -0.92 -9.91 -8.51
CA PRO A 204 -0.49 -11.03 -9.35
C PRO A 204 -0.38 -12.33 -8.56
N GLY A 205 -0.87 -13.43 -9.14
CA GLY A 205 -0.79 -14.77 -8.55
C GLY A 205 -1.79 -15.06 -7.45
N LEU A 206 -2.74 -14.15 -7.18
CA LEU A 206 -3.86 -14.39 -6.29
C LEU A 206 -4.99 -15.10 -7.03
N ASP A 207 -5.42 -16.26 -6.53
CA ASP A 207 -6.58 -16.98 -7.04
C ASP A 207 -7.87 -16.26 -6.66
N GLN A 208 -8.51 -15.64 -7.64
CA GLN A 208 -9.70 -14.83 -7.44
C GLN A 208 -10.99 -15.67 -7.57
N PRO A 209 -11.99 -15.46 -6.70
CA PRO A 209 -13.28 -16.10 -6.85
C PRO A 209 -14.02 -15.55 -8.07
N SER A 210 -14.99 -16.32 -8.55
CA SER A 210 -15.95 -15.83 -9.55
C SER A 210 -16.99 -14.90 -8.90
N LEU A 211 -17.66 -14.09 -9.73
CA LEU A 211 -18.75 -13.21 -9.30
C LEU A 211 -19.78 -13.99 -8.46
N ASN A 212 -19.98 -13.54 -7.22
CA ASN A 212 -20.99 -14.07 -6.31
C ASN A 212 -21.39 -12.96 -5.33
N VAL A 213 -22.41 -12.19 -5.71
CA VAL A 213 -22.83 -10.99 -5.00
C VAL A 213 -23.33 -11.32 -3.60
N ALA A 214 -23.99 -12.46 -3.39
CA ALA A 214 -24.46 -12.87 -2.07
C ALA A 214 -23.28 -13.09 -1.09
N ALA A 215 -22.25 -13.82 -1.53
CA ALA A 215 -21.03 -14.02 -0.72
C ALA A 215 -20.30 -12.69 -0.46
N GLY A 216 -20.21 -11.82 -1.47
CA GLY A 216 -19.64 -10.48 -1.33
C GLY A 216 -20.38 -9.62 -0.32
N VAL A 217 -21.71 -9.58 -0.35
CA VAL A 217 -22.55 -8.86 0.63
C VAL A 217 -22.34 -9.39 2.04
N ASN A 218 -22.25 -10.71 2.22
CA ASN A 218 -21.93 -11.30 3.53
C ASN A 218 -20.55 -10.85 4.04
N ASN A 219 -19.56 -10.75 3.14
CA ASN A 219 -18.26 -10.22 3.48
C ASN A 219 -18.32 -8.72 3.83
N LEU A 220 -19.12 -7.91 3.13
CA LEU A 220 -19.34 -6.50 3.49
C LEU A 220 -19.93 -6.35 4.90
N LYS A 221 -20.91 -7.18 5.27
CA LYS A 221 -21.49 -7.23 6.63
C LYS A 221 -20.45 -7.59 7.68
N MET A 222 -19.71 -8.68 7.46
CA MET A 222 -18.64 -9.13 8.35
C MET A 222 -17.59 -8.04 8.54
N MET A 223 -17.22 -7.36 7.46
CA MET A 223 -16.22 -6.32 7.46
C MET A 223 -16.78 -4.95 7.87
N ASN A 224 -18.02 -4.82 8.35
CA ASN A 224 -18.66 -3.54 8.65
C ASN A 224 -18.43 -2.48 7.55
N ILE A 225 -18.76 -2.85 6.30
CA ILE A 225 -18.78 -1.99 5.13
C ILE A 225 -20.24 -1.70 4.80
N ARG A 226 -20.65 -0.46 5.04
CA ARG A 226 -22.06 -0.05 5.06
C ARG A 226 -22.60 0.26 3.68
N TYR A 227 -21.76 0.71 2.77
CA TYR A 227 -22.22 1.20 1.48
C TYR A 227 -21.53 0.52 0.31
N MET A 228 -22.27 0.35 -0.78
CA MET A 228 -21.76 -0.18 -2.04
C MET A 228 -22.18 0.70 -3.21
N ILE A 229 -21.26 0.95 -4.14
CA ILE A 229 -21.55 1.59 -5.43
C ILE A 229 -21.40 0.51 -6.52
N ALA A 230 -22.44 0.29 -7.32
CA ALA A 230 -22.44 -0.68 -8.42
C ALA A 230 -22.78 -0.02 -9.75
N SER A 231 -22.14 -0.45 -10.83
CA SER A 231 -22.32 0.10 -12.18
C SER A 231 -22.84 -0.90 -13.20
N SER A 232 -22.53 -2.19 -13.05
CA SER A 232 -23.00 -3.21 -14.00
C SER A 232 -24.42 -3.69 -13.70
N ASP A 233 -25.19 -3.96 -14.75
CA ASP A 233 -26.55 -4.47 -14.61
C ASP A 233 -26.59 -5.84 -13.93
N GLU A 234 -25.56 -6.67 -14.14
CA GLU A 234 -25.45 -7.99 -13.52
C GLU A 234 -25.29 -7.91 -11.99
N VAL A 235 -24.51 -6.96 -11.48
CA VAL A 235 -24.31 -6.76 -10.05
C VAL A 235 -25.53 -6.07 -9.44
N LYS A 236 -26.03 -4.99 -10.06
CA LYS A 236 -27.24 -4.27 -9.62
C LYS A 236 -28.43 -5.20 -9.46
N LYS A 237 -28.72 -6.03 -10.47
CA LYS A 237 -29.85 -6.99 -10.42
C LYS A 237 -29.75 -8.01 -9.29
N GLN A 238 -28.54 -8.37 -8.87
CA GLN A 238 -28.33 -9.27 -7.74
C GLN A 238 -28.43 -8.53 -6.39
N LEU A 239 -27.92 -7.29 -6.32
CA LEU A 239 -28.07 -6.43 -5.14
C LEU A 239 -29.55 -6.10 -4.88
N ASP A 240 -30.31 -5.72 -5.90
CA ASP A 240 -31.74 -5.39 -5.80
C ASP A 240 -32.60 -6.56 -5.30
N LYS A 241 -32.10 -7.80 -5.42
CA LYS A 241 -32.77 -9.02 -4.94
C LYS A 241 -32.30 -9.48 -3.57
N ASN A 242 -31.22 -8.92 -3.05
CA ASN A 242 -30.64 -9.35 -1.80
C ASN A 242 -31.37 -8.69 -0.61
N PRO A 243 -31.94 -9.47 0.33
CA PRO A 243 -32.73 -8.92 1.44
C PRO A 243 -31.91 -8.06 2.42
N ASP A 244 -30.58 -8.22 2.42
CA ASP A 244 -29.67 -7.42 3.25
C ASP A 244 -29.23 -6.10 2.57
N VAL A 245 -29.75 -5.80 1.38
CA VAL A 245 -29.31 -4.66 0.59
C VAL A 245 -30.49 -3.73 0.28
N HIS A 246 -30.29 -2.45 0.53
CA HIS A 246 -31.29 -1.40 0.29
C HIS A 246 -30.78 -0.45 -0.77
N PHE A 247 -31.55 -0.27 -1.84
CA PHE A 247 -31.27 0.75 -2.84
C PHE A 247 -31.41 2.15 -2.24
N LEU A 248 -30.47 3.03 -2.54
CA LEU A 248 -30.44 4.39 -2.02
C LEU A 248 -30.70 5.44 -3.11
N ALA A 249 -29.90 5.42 -4.17
CA ALA A 249 -29.93 6.43 -5.23
C ALA A 249 -29.28 5.91 -6.52
N ASN A 250 -29.56 6.57 -7.63
CA ASN A 250 -28.92 6.35 -8.92
C ASN A 250 -28.34 7.68 -9.44
N PHE A 251 -27.13 7.61 -9.97
CA PHE A 251 -26.43 8.71 -10.63
C PHE A 251 -25.84 8.18 -11.94
N ASP A 252 -26.47 8.51 -13.07
CA ASP A 252 -26.11 7.96 -14.38
C ASP A 252 -26.06 6.41 -14.34
N VAL A 253 -24.89 5.81 -14.59
CA VAL A 253 -24.71 4.36 -14.55
C VAL A 253 -24.44 3.83 -13.14
N PHE A 254 -24.31 4.65 -12.11
CA PHE A 254 -23.94 4.22 -10.75
C PHE A 254 -25.16 4.13 -9.83
N ASN A 255 -25.42 2.94 -9.28
CA ASN A 255 -26.38 2.74 -8.21
C ASN A 255 -25.68 2.68 -6.85
N PHE A 256 -26.29 3.33 -5.87
CA PHE A 256 -25.83 3.40 -4.50
C PHE A 256 -26.71 2.52 -3.63
N TYR A 257 -26.09 1.75 -2.76
CA TYR A 257 -26.75 0.77 -1.90
C TYR A 257 -26.26 0.88 -0.46
N GLU A 258 -27.16 0.64 0.48
CA GLU A 258 -26.85 0.41 1.90
C GLU A 258 -26.95 -1.08 2.21
N ILE A 259 -25.92 -1.59 2.88
CA ILE A 259 -25.82 -2.96 3.35
C ILE A 259 -26.26 -2.98 4.81
N ASN A 260 -27.12 -3.93 5.17
CA ASN A 260 -27.58 -4.13 6.54
C ASN A 260 -26.46 -4.73 7.42
N THR A 261 -25.59 -3.86 7.94
CA THR A 261 -24.53 -4.23 8.89
C THR A 261 -24.94 -3.85 10.32
N THR A 262 -24.19 -4.35 11.29
CA THR A 262 -24.31 -3.96 12.71
C THR A 262 -23.87 -2.52 12.97
N ASN A 263 -23.20 -1.88 12.01
CA ASN A 263 -22.56 -0.56 12.15
C ASN A 263 -21.59 -0.47 13.34
N SER A 264 -21.01 -1.59 13.76
CA SER A 264 -20.02 -1.67 14.85
C SER A 264 -18.67 -2.17 14.36
N TYR A 265 -17.59 -1.61 14.90
CA TYR A 265 -16.23 -2.07 14.67
C TYR A 265 -15.76 -3.07 15.73
N VAL A 266 -16.35 -3.04 16.93
CA VAL A 266 -16.05 -3.92 18.05
C VAL A 266 -17.27 -4.77 18.36
N GLU A 267 -17.09 -6.09 18.32
CA GLU A 267 -18.15 -7.06 18.61
C GLU A 267 -17.61 -8.19 19.47
N VAL A 268 -18.46 -8.71 20.36
CA VAL A 268 -18.14 -9.97 21.04
C VAL A 268 -18.26 -11.11 20.01
N LEU A 269 -17.30 -12.02 20.00
CA LEU A 269 -17.35 -13.14 19.06
C LEU A 269 -18.56 -14.04 19.35
N LYS A 270 -19.36 -14.30 18.31
CA LYS A 270 -20.54 -15.18 18.39
C LYS A 270 -20.17 -16.64 18.66
N TYR A 271 -19.06 -17.09 18.09
CA TYR A 271 -18.53 -18.44 18.24
C TYR A 271 -17.10 -18.39 18.76
N GLU A 272 -16.70 -19.40 19.54
CA GLU A 272 -15.32 -19.55 19.96
C GLU A 272 -14.41 -19.72 18.73
N PRO A 273 -13.31 -18.95 18.65
CA PRO A 273 -12.39 -19.04 17.52
C PRO A 273 -11.49 -20.27 17.64
N TYR A 274 -11.09 -20.79 16.48
CA TYR A 274 -10.02 -21.79 16.39
C TYR A 274 -8.69 -21.11 16.08
N ARG A 275 -7.58 -21.75 16.40
CA ARG A 275 -6.25 -21.28 15.99
C ARG A 275 -5.60 -22.19 14.96
N ILE A 276 -4.78 -21.59 14.09
CA ILE A 276 -3.95 -22.30 13.13
C ILE A 276 -2.52 -21.77 13.17
N ARG A 277 -1.56 -22.70 13.17
CA ARG A 277 -0.13 -22.40 13.04
C ARG A 277 0.31 -22.63 11.60
N THR A 278 0.57 -21.55 10.87
CA THR A 278 0.92 -21.60 9.45
C THR A 278 1.88 -20.49 9.05
N GLY A 279 2.79 -20.79 8.11
CA GLY A 279 3.60 -19.80 7.41
C GLY A 279 2.93 -19.20 6.17
N LYS A 280 1.75 -19.73 5.79
CA LYS A 280 1.00 -19.36 4.57
C LYS A 280 -0.41 -18.90 4.93
N TRP A 281 -0.49 -17.78 5.65
CA TRP A 281 -1.77 -17.25 6.17
C TRP A 281 -2.82 -17.04 5.08
N TYR A 282 -2.49 -16.35 3.99
CA TYR A 282 -3.46 -16.03 2.93
C TYR A 282 -4.02 -17.28 2.27
N ASP A 283 -3.18 -18.24 1.88
CA ASP A 283 -3.60 -19.53 1.33
C ASP A 283 -4.54 -20.27 2.30
N SER A 284 -4.31 -20.09 3.60
CA SER A 284 -5.08 -20.75 4.66
C SER A 284 -6.48 -20.15 4.86
N ILE A 285 -6.65 -18.85 4.60
CA ILE A 285 -7.84 -18.08 4.97
C ILE A 285 -8.67 -17.66 3.76
N LEU A 286 -8.11 -17.62 2.56
CA LEU A 286 -8.87 -17.28 1.34
C LEU A 286 -10.07 -18.20 1.09
N PRO A 287 -9.98 -19.55 1.23
CA PRO A 287 -11.16 -20.42 1.11
C PRO A 287 -12.25 -20.07 2.13
N TRP A 288 -11.86 -19.83 3.38
CA TRP A 288 -12.76 -19.37 4.44
C TRP A 288 -13.40 -18.02 4.11
N PHE A 289 -12.65 -17.08 3.54
CA PHE A 289 -13.14 -15.75 3.16
C PHE A 289 -14.12 -15.81 1.98
N ASN A 290 -13.91 -16.76 1.06
CA ASN A 290 -14.72 -16.90 -0.15
C ASN A 290 -15.91 -17.88 0.00
N SER A 291 -16.08 -18.51 1.16
CA SER A 291 -17.17 -19.48 1.41
C SER A 291 -18.57 -18.85 1.30
N GLY A 292 -18.68 -17.55 1.61
CA GLY A 292 -19.97 -16.85 1.65
C GLY A 292 -20.85 -17.19 2.86
N ASP A 293 -20.39 -18.03 3.80
CA ASP A 293 -21.17 -18.40 5.01
C ASP A 293 -21.29 -17.19 5.95
N PRO A 294 -22.49 -16.66 6.25
CA PRO A 294 -22.65 -15.55 7.20
C PRO A 294 -22.31 -15.95 8.65
N ASP A 295 -22.35 -17.24 8.98
CA ASP A 295 -22.11 -17.80 10.31
C ASP A 295 -20.73 -18.49 10.42
N ARG A 296 -19.78 -18.11 9.56
CA ARG A 296 -18.43 -18.68 9.58
C ARG A 296 -17.71 -18.38 10.90
N ILE A 297 -16.92 -19.35 11.37
CA ILE A 297 -16.13 -19.20 12.59
C ILE A 297 -14.82 -18.51 12.28
N PHE A 298 -14.42 -17.53 13.08
CA PHE A 298 -13.16 -16.83 12.91
C PHE A 298 -11.96 -17.69 13.31
N ILE A 299 -10.84 -17.48 12.63
CA ILE A 299 -9.61 -18.25 12.81
C ILE A 299 -8.51 -17.31 13.28
N LEU A 300 -7.81 -17.69 14.34
CA LEU A 300 -6.65 -17.00 14.90
C LEU A 300 -5.37 -17.47 14.22
N TRP A 301 -4.49 -16.52 13.89
CA TRP A 301 -3.14 -16.86 13.46
C TRP A 301 -2.26 -17.03 14.69
N ASP A 302 -1.90 -18.27 15.00
CA ASP A 302 -0.96 -18.57 16.08
C ASP A 302 0.48 -18.42 15.57
N GLN A 303 1.17 -17.41 16.12
CA GLN A 303 2.58 -17.10 15.88
C GLN A 303 3.47 -17.47 17.08
N GLY A 304 2.93 -18.20 18.07
CA GLY A 304 3.61 -18.64 19.29
C GLY A 304 3.18 -17.92 20.56
N GLU A 305 2.08 -17.16 20.52
CA GLU A 305 1.51 -16.48 21.70
C GLU A 305 0.92 -17.48 22.70
N GLU A 306 1.39 -17.45 23.95
CA GLU A 306 0.98 -18.43 24.98
C GLU A 306 -0.50 -18.32 25.34
N GLU A 307 -1.06 -17.11 25.27
CA GLU A 307 -2.45 -16.82 25.60
C GLU A 307 -3.42 -17.56 24.67
N LEU A 308 -3.00 -17.84 23.43
CA LEU A 308 -3.80 -18.53 22.42
C LEU A 308 -3.90 -20.04 22.65
N ASN A 309 -3.07 -20.62 23.54
CA ASN A 309 -3.11 -22.05 23.85
C ASN A 309 -4.45 -22.53 24.41
N ARG A 310 -5.30 -21.61 24.90
CA ARG A 310 -6.67 -21.89 25.35
C ARG A 310 -7.64 -22.22 24.22
N PHE A 311 -7.33 -21.86 22.98
CA PHE A 311 -8.17 -22.14 21.82
C PHE A 311 -7.72 -23.43 21.12
N GLU A 312 -8.71 -24.19 20.63
CA GLU A 312 -8.46 -25.44 19.91
C GLU A 312 -7.68 -25.17 18.62
N GLU A 313 -6.65 -25.99 18.40
CA GLU A 313 -5.83 -25.94 17.18
C GLU A 313 -6.43 -26.82 16.10
N ILE A 314 -6.59 -26.25 14.91
CA ILE A 314 -7.09 -26.97 13.73
C ILE A 314 -6.09 -26.97 12.59
N THR A 315 -6.23 -27.96 11.72
CA THR A 315 -5.51 -28.01 10.44
C THR A 315 -6.19 -27.15 9.39
N PHE A 316 -5.45 -26.80 8.33
CA PHE A 316 -6.00 -26.08 7.17
C PHE A 316 -7.20 -26.79 6.52
N VAL A 317 -7.25 -28.13 6.52
CA VAL A 317 -8.38 -28.85 5.93
C VAL A 317 -9.65 -28.65 6.76
N GLN A 318 -9.51 -28.57 8.08
CA GLN A 318 -10.61 -28.40 9.03
C GLN A 318 -11.15 -26.96 9.09
N SER A 319 -10.37 -25.97 8.65
CA SER A 319 -10.78 -24.54 8.68
C SER A 319 -11.97 -24.21 7.78
N ASN A 320 -12.31 -25.09 6.83
CA ASN A 320 -13.43 -24.88 5.92
C ASN A 320 -14.80 -25.16 6.55
N ASN A 321 -14.87 -25.99 7.60
CA ASN A 321 -16.12 -26.30 8.29
C ASN A 321 -15.91 -26.73 9.75
N PRO A 322 -15.35 -25.85 10.60
CA PRO A 322 -15.16 -26.15 12.01
C PRO A 322 -16.49 -26.24 12.78
N ALA A 323 -16.50 -26.99 13.88
CA ALA A 323 -17.67 -27.12 14.73
C ALA A 323 -18.00 -25.79 15.45
N ARG A 324 -19.28 -25.44 15.50
CA ARG A 324 -19.74 -24.16 16.07
C ARG A 324 -19.96 -24.30 17.57
N HIS A 325 -19.10 -23.66 18.35
CA HIS A 325 -19.23 -23.56 19.79
C HIS A 325 -19.64 -22.14 20.16
N ILE A 326 -20.80 -21.98 20.80
CA ILE A 326 -21.24 -20.69 21.33
C ILE A 326 -20.65 -20.59 22.74
N PRO A 327 -19.80 -19.59 23.03
CA PRO A 327 -19.25 -19.45 24.37
C PRO A 327 -20.38 -19.10 25.34
N ASP A 328 -20.36 -19.72 26.52
CA ASP A 328 -21.28 -19.41 27.61
C ASP A 328 -20.81 -18.13 28.31
N TYR A 329 -21.36 -17.00 27.90
CA TYR A 329 -21.06 -15.70 28.49
C TYR A 329 -22.27 -14.78 28.51
N GLU A 330 -22.25 -13.84 29.46
CA GLU A 330 -23.14 -12.68 29.47
C GLU A 330 -22.33 -11.41 29.26
N GLY A 331 -22.95 -10.44 28.57
CA GLY A 331 -22.39 -9.11 28.39
C GLY A 331 -22.36 -8.66 26.93
N GLU A 332 -22.03 -7.39 26.75
CA GLU A 332 -22.07 -6.71 25.46
C GLU A 332 -21.02 -5.59 25.40
N VAL A 333 -20.78 -5.12 24.19
CA VAL A 333 -20.04 -3.88 23.95
C VAL A 333 -21.01 -2.71 24.16
N ILE A 334 -20.73 -1.88 25.15
CA ILE A 334 -21.61 -0.75 25.53
C ILE A 334 -21.44 0.41 24.55
N LYS A 335 -20.19 0.76 24.25
CA LYS A 335 -19.85 1.86 23.34
C LYS A 335 -18.45 1.70 22.79
N GLU A 336 -18.24 2.27 21.62
CA GLU A 336 -16.95 2.35 20.96
C GLU A 336 -16.67 3.76 20.45
N LYS A 337 -15.38 4.07 20.31
CA LYS A 337 -14.88 5.26 19.64
C LYS A 337 -13.69 4.88 18.78
N ILE A 338 -13.79 5.16 17.49
CA ILE A 338 -12.76 4.88 16.48
C ILE A 338 -12.07 6.18 16.07
N GLU A 339 -10.76 6.20 16.17
CA GLU A 339 -9.86 7.28 15.74
C GLU A 339 -8.71 6.66 14.92
N ASN A 340 -8.00 7.46 14.13
CA ASN A 340 -7.00 6.97 13.18
C ASN A 340 -5.94 6.03 13.79
N GLU A 341 -5.48 6.36 15.00
CA GLU A 341 -4.41 5.62 15.70
C GLU A 341 -4.86 5.13 17.08
N LYS A 342 -6.17 5.15 17.35
CA LYS A 342 -6.72 4.79 18.65
C LYS A 342 -8.15 4.27 18.55
N ILE A 343 -8.41 3.15 19.20
CA ILE A 343 -9.73 2.55 19.33
C ILE A 343 -9.99 2.40 20.82
N THR A 344 -11.10 2.94 21.31
CA THR A 344 -11.50 2.79 22.72
C THR A 344 -12.89 2.20 22.77
N PHE A 345 -13.10 1.20 23.62
CA PHE A 345 -14.43 0.65 23.85
C PHE A 345 -14.65 0.28 25.31
N GLU A 346 -15.91 0.24 25.72
CA GLU A 346 -16.35 -0.25 27.02
C GLU A 346 -17.22 -1.49 26.82
N THR A 347 -16.99 -2.52 27.64
CA THR A 347 -17.67 -3.82 27.54
C THR A 347 -17.95 -4.43 28.91
N THR A 348 -19.05 -5.16 29.02
CA THR A 348 -19.36 -6.00 30.20
C THR A 348 -18.89 -7.44 30.04
N ALA A 349 -18.60 -7.89 28.82
CA ALA A 349 -18.14 -9.25 28.52
C ALA A 349 -16.62 -9.42 28.78
N ILE A 350 -16.21 -9.27 30.04
CA ILE A 350 -14.80 -9.40 30.46
C ILE A 350 -14.35 -10.87 30.33
N GLY A 351 -13.13 -11.08 29.82
CA GLY A 351 -12.56 -12.41 29.59
C GLY A 351 -13.05 -13.10 28.31
N VAL A 352 -13.96 -12.48 27.57
CA VAL A 352 -14.55 -13.03 26.34
C VAL A 352 -13.87 -12.44 25.10
N PRO A 353 -13.55 -13.22 24.06
CA PRO A 353 -12.95 -12.70 22.83
C PRO A 353 -13.79 -11.64 22.12
N HIS A 354 -13.19 -10.49 21.84
CA HIS A 354 -13.79 -9.40 21.05
C HIS A 354 -13.04 -9.26 19.72
N ILE A 355 -13.80 -9.17 18.63
CA ILE A 355 -13.27 -8.86 17.31
C ILE A 355 -13.26 -7.36 17.07
N ILE A 356 -12.16 -6.86 16.52
CA ILE A 356 -11.98 -5.49 16.07
C ILE A 356 -11.88 -5.52 14.54
N LYS A 357 -12.90 -5.04 13.84
CA LYS A 357 -13.05 -5.05 12.36
C LYS A 357 -12.17 -4.02 11.65
N ILE A 358 -10.92 -3.90 12.10
CA ILE A 358 -9.86 -3.03 11.62
C ILE A 358 -8.63 -3.90 11.33
N SER A 359 -7.93 -3.59 10.24
CA SER A 359 -6.76 -4.35 9.80
C SER A 359 -5.69 -4.40 10.89
N TYR A 360 -5.19 -5.59 11.18
CA TYR A 360 -4.05 -5.79 12.07
C TYR A 360 -2.78 -5.17 11.47
N PHE A 361 -1.96 -4.63 12.36
CA PHE A 361 -0.60 -4.23 12.09
C PHE A 361 0.23 -4.39 13.38
N PRO A 362 1.53 -4.76 13.33
CA PRO A 362 2.33 -5.02 14.53
C PRO A 362 2.46 -3.84 15.52
N ASN A 363 2.18 -2.63 15.05
CA ASN A 363 2.19 -1.41 15.84
C ASN A 363 0.99 -1.30 16.79
N TRP A 364 -0.13 -1.98 16.52
CA TRP A 364 -1.26 -1.96 17.44
C TRP A 364 -0.88 -2.63 18.76
N LYS A 365 -1.26 -1.98 19.85
CA LYS A 365 -1.08 -2.43 21.24
C LYS A 365 -2.38 -2.25 21.99
N ALA A 366 -2.63 -3.08 23.00
CA ALA A 366 -3.82 -3.01 23.84
C ALA A 366 -3.47 -2.64 25.29
N ILE A 367 -4.33 -1.83 25.92
CA ILE A 367 -4.34 -1.56 27.36
C ILE A 367 -5.71 -2.03 27.87
N GLY A 368 -5.70 -2.78 28.97
CA GLY A 368 -6.91 -3.34 29.58
C GLY A 368 -7.40 -4.64 28.93
N ALA A 369 -6.60 -5.25 28.04
CA ALA A 369 -6.91 -6.52 27.38
C ALA A 369 -5.63 -7.29 27.00
N GLU A 370 -5.75 -8.61 26.83
CA GLU A 370 -4.75 -9.42 26.14
C GLU A 370 -4.85 -9.19 24.62
N GLY A 371 -3.72 -9.31 23.92
CA GLY A 371 -3.60 -9.05 22.47
C GLY A 371 -3.05 -7.66 22.11
N PRO A 372 -3.30 -7.13 20.90
CA PRO A 372 -4.16 -7.71 19.86
C PRO A 372 -3.54 -8.92 19.16
N PHE A 373 -4.35 -9.95 18.94
CA PHE A 373 -4.02 -11.13 18.16
C PHE A 373 -4.55 -11.00 16.74
N VAL A 374 -3.89 -11.63 15.77
CA VAL A 374 -4.38 -11.66 14.39
C VAL A 374 -5.54 -12.63 14.28
N ILE A 375 -6.66 -12.17 13.73
CA ILE A 375 -7.83 -13.00 13.45
C ILE A 375 -8.30 -12.81 12.01
N SER A 376 -8.90 -13.84 11.43
CA SER A 376 -9.37 -13.82 10.04
C SER A 376 -10.38 -12.68 9.78
N PRO A 377 -10.43 -12.14 8.54
CA PRO A 377 -9.44 -12.36 7.48
C PRO A 377 -8.08 -11.72 7.79
N SER A 378 -8.11 -10.54 8.41
CA SER A 378 -6.95 -9.71 8.68
C SER A 378 -7.19 -8.75 9.86
N PHE A 379 -8.15 -9.08 10.70
CA PHE A 379 -8.63 -8.28 11.81
C PHE A 379 -7.78 -8.48 13.06
N MET A 380 -8.15 -7.76 14.12
CA MET A 380 -7.58 -7.95 15.44
C MET A 380 -8.62 -8.63 16.36
N MET A 381 -8.13 -9.46 17.27
CA MET A 381 -8.90 -9.98 18.39
C MET A 381 -8.24 -9.53 19.70
N VAL A 382 -9.04 -9.13 20.68
CA VAL A 382 -8.57 -8.82 22.04
C VAL A 382 -9.43 -9.57 23.05
N ILE A 383 -8.85 -9.90 24.21
CA ILE A 383 -9.59 -10.49 25.33
C ILE A 383 -9.58 -9.47 26.47
N PRO A 384 -10.68 -8.74 26.72
CA PRO A 384 -10.74 -7.70 27.74
C PRO A 384 -10.45 -8.25 29.13
N ALA A 385 -9.50 -7.64 29.84
CA ALA A 385 -9.24 -7.89 31.26
C ALA A 385 -9.89 -6.82 32.15
N GLN A 386 -10.36 -5.72 31.54
CA GLN A 386 -11.00 -4.57 32.19
C GLN A 386 -12.22 -4.14 31.39
N ASN A 387 -13.16 -3.45 32.05
CA ASN A 387 -14.35 -2.90 31.40
C ASN A 387 -14.01 -1.92 30.27
N LYS A 388 -12.92 -1.15 30.39
CA LYS A 388 -12.48 -0.19 29.39
C LYS A 388 -11.19 -0.67 28.73
N VAL A 389 -11.24 -0.83 27.41
CA VAL A 389 -10.10 -1.26 26.60
C VAL A 389 -9.69 -0.14 25.65
N THR A 390 -8.38 0.03 25.47
CA THR A 390 -7.82 0.97 24.50
C THR A 390 -6.80 0.26 23.63
N LEU A 391 -7.06 0.18 22.32
CA LEU A 391 -6.04 -0.13 21.34
C LEU A 391 -5.43 1.17 20.83
N TYR A 392 -4.10 1.22 20.72
CA TYR A 392 -3.39 2.39 20.20
C TYR A 392 -2.26 1.99 19.26
N TYR A 393 -1.97 2.84 18.28
CA TYR A 393 -0.89 2.63 17.32
C TYR A 393 0.45 3.10 17.93
N GLY A 394 1.24 2.15 18.39
CA GLY A 394 2.54 2.37 19.03
C GLY A 394 3.72 2.31 18.05
N SER A 395 4.93 2.29 18.61
CA SER A 395 6.15 1.98 17.86
C SER A 395 6.53 0.52 18.03
N THR A 396 7.00 -0.12 16.96
CA THR A 396 7.70 -1.40 17.04
C THR A 396 9.18 -1.20 17.38
N THR A 397 9.88 -2.27 17.72
CA THR A 397 11.35 -2.25 17.91
C THR A 397 12.07 -1.74 16.66
N ILE A 398 11.59 -2.13 15.47
CA ILE A 398 12.16 -1.68 14.19
C ILE A 398 11.95 -0.17 14.02
N ASP A 399 10.76 0.34 14.33
CA ASP A 399 10.49 1.79 14.26
C ASP A 399 11.45 2.58 15.15
N ILE A 400 11.67 2.10 16.38
CA ILE A 400 12.57 2.73 17.34
C ILE A 400 14.00 2.74 16.79
N ILE A 401 14.50 1.59 16.30
CA ILE A 401 15.85 1.47 15.73
C ILE A 401 16.00 2.40 14.52
N SER A 402 15.06 2.38 13.58
CA SER A 402 15.11 3.19 12.35
C SER A 402 15.07 4.69 12.65
N ARG A 403 14.20 5.14 13.57
CA ARG A 403 14.14 6.54 13.98
C ARG A 403 15.44 6.97 14.68
N THR A 404 15.98 6.12 15.54
CA THR A 404 17.25 6.38 16.24
C THR A 404 18.41 6.50 15.25
N LEU A 405 18.54 5.56 14.30
CA LEU A 405 19.57 5.61 13.26
C LEU A 405 19.44 6.88 12.39
N THR A 406 18.21 7.27 12.08
CA THR A 406 17.94 8.51 11.33
C THR A 406 18.41 9.74 12.10
N GLN A 407 18.11 9.81 13.40
CA GLN A 407 18.56 10.91 14.27
C GLN A 407 20.09 10.95 14.38
N ILE A 408 20.75 9.80 14.56
CA ILE A 408 22.22 9.69 14.58
C ILE A 408 22.82 10.17 13.26
N THR A 409 22.21 9.79 12.13
CA THR A 409 22.67 10.22 10.80
C THR A 409 22.58 11.73 10.64
N TRP A 410 21.45 12.33 11.05
CA TRP A 410 21.31 13.78 11.02
C TRP A 410 22.33 14.48 11.93
N ALA A 411 22.52 14.00 13.15
CA ALA A 411 23.51 14.56 14.06
C ALA A 411 24.93 14.48 13.47
N PHE A 412 25.28 13.35 12.86
CA PHE A 412 26.56 13.16 12.17
C PHE A 412 26.74 14.15 11.01
N LEU A 413 25.72 14.33 10.16
CA LEU A 413 25.77 15.29 9.05
C LEU A 413 25.94 16.73 9.54
N VAL A 414 25.26 17.11 10.62
CA VAL A 414 25.42 18.44 11.24
C VAL A 414 26.85 18.63 11.76
N VAL A 415 27.41 17.63 12.47
CA VAL A 415 28.80 17.67 12.96
C VAL A 415 29.79 17.79 11.80
N LEU A 416 29.59 17.05 10.71
CA LEU A 416 30.43 17.17 9.52
C LEU A 416 30.38 18.58 8.93
N LEU A 417 29.19 19.14 8.74
CA LEU A 417 29.00 20.49 8.19
C LEU A 417 29.67 21.56 9.06
N ILE A 418 29.52 21.47 10.39
CA ILE A 418 30.16 22.38 11.34
C ILE A 418 31.69 22.25 11.24
N THR A 419 32.20 21.02 11.20
CA THR A 419 33.63 20.74 11.12
C THR A 419 34.24 21.30 9.83
N GLU A 420 33.60 21.07 8.69
CA GLU A 420 34.04 21.65 7.41
C GLU A 420 34.02 23.18 7.44
N ARG A 421 32.98 23.79 8.01
CA ARG A 421 32.89 25.24 8.14
C ARG A 421 34.02 25.81 9.00
N ILE A 422 34.35 25.16 10.12
CA ILE A 422 35.46 25.56 10.99
C ILE A 422 36.80 25.45 10.25
N VAL A 423 37.03 24.33 9.55
CA VAL A 423 38.25 24.12 8.76
C VAL A 423 38.38 25.18 7.66
N TRP A 424 37.30 25.48 6.95
CA TRP A 424 37.27 26.51 5.93
C TRP A 424 37.60 27.90 6.50
N LEU A 425 37.00 28.29 7.63
CA LEU A 425 37.29 29.55 8.32
C LEU A 425 38.76 29.65 8.76
N LYS A 426 39.34 28.55 9.28
CA LYS A 426 40.76 28.49 9.67
C LYS A 426 41.68 28.67 8.45
N ARG A 427 41.38 28.02 7.32
CA ARG A 427 42.15 28.17 6.07
C ARG A 427 42.09 29.59 5.53
N ARG A 428 40.90 30.22 5.54
CA ARG A 428 40.71 31.62 5.09
C ARG A 428 41.43 32.64 5.98
N LYS A 429 41.55 32.38 7.29
CA LYS A 429 42.37 33.22 8.18
C LYS A 429 43.86 33.11 7.85
N LYS A 430 44.38 31.89 7.64
CA LYS A 430 45.78 31.67 7.26
C LYS A 430 46.13 32.33 5.92
N SER A 431 45.24 32.27 4.92
CA SER A 431 45.47 32.89 3.61
C SER A 431 45.36 34.42 3.58
N LYS A 432 44.95 35.06 4.69
CA LYS A 432 44.94 36.53 4.83
C LYS A 432 46.15 37.06 5.62
N GLN A 433 46.93 36.17 6.22
CA GLN A 433 48.15 36.50 6.99
C GLN A 433 49.44 36.24 6.19
N GLN A 434 49.32 35.60 5.03
CA GLN A 434 50.31 35.60 3.94
C GLN A 434 49.87 36.64 2.91
#